data_AF-A0A7J3QW64-F1
#
_entry.id   AF-A0A7J3QW64-F1
#
_cell.length_a   1.000
_cell.length_b   1.000
_cell.length_c   1.000
_cell.angle_alpha   90.00
_cell.angle_beta   90.00
_cell.angle_gamma   90.00
#
_symmetry.space_group_name_H-M   'P 1'
#
loop_
_entity.id
_entity.type
_entity.pdbx_description
1 polymer ?
#
loop_
_entity_poly.entity_id
_entity_poly.type
_entity_poly.pdbx_seq_one_letter_code
_entity_poly.pdbx_strand_id
1 'polypeptide(L)'
;REKEGVYKVFNQQPYGLYKAKDGWVAIGAIGPQTYRRFIKALADATGINPEDFPYEECSGSPEALKSPKGRELDRILTEYIRSHTHGKN
;
A
#
# COMPACT_ATOMS: atom_id res chain seq x y z
N ARG A 1 8.72 -22.43 -7.30
CA ARG A 1 8.27 -21.53 -8.40
C ARG A 1 7.84 -20.22 -7.76
N GLU A 2 8.81 -19.38 -7.41
CA GLU A 2 8.60 -18.02 -6.92
C GLU A 2 8.13 -17.17 -8.10
N LYS A 3 6.81 -17.15 -8.36
CA LYS A 3 6.25 -16.26 -9.38
C LYS A 3 6.13 -14.88 -8.74
N GLU A 4 7.20 -14.10 -8.78
CA GLU A 4 7.22 -12.62 -8.61
C GLU A 4 6.26 -12.05 -7.55
N GLY A 5 6.10 -12.76 -6.44
CA GLY A 5 4.87 -12.74 -5.65
C GLY A 5 4.79 -11.52 -4.75
N VAL A 6 4.05 -10.52 -5.17
CA VAL A 6 3.51 -9.53 -4.25
C VAL A 6 2.46 -10.23 -3.39
N TYR A 7 2.85 -10.63 -2.17
CA TYR A 7 1.97 -11.32 -1.24
C TYR A 7 1.07 -10.32 -0.53
N LYS A 8 0.00 -9.88 -1.20
CA LYS A 8 -1.02 -8.97 -0.64
C LYS A 8 -2.22 -9.76 -0.12
N VAL A 9 -2.78 -9.29 0.99
CA VAL A 9 -4.02 -9.84 1.55
C VAL A 9 -5.23 -9.35 0.74
N PHE A 10 -6.23 -10.21 0.57
CA PHE A 10 -7.31 -10.02 -0.41
C PHE A 10 -8.35 -8.94 -0.06
N ASN A 11 -8.39 -8.46 1.19
CA ASN A 11 -9.44 -7.56 1.70
C ASN A 11 -8.91 -6.35 2.47
N GLN A 12 -7.60 -6.16 2.57
CA GLN A 12 -6.98 -5.08 3.32
C GLN A 12 -5.80 -4.55 2.50
N GLN A 13 -5.72 -3.24 2.33
CA GLN A 13 -4.50 -2.60 1.87
C GLN A 13 -4.18 -1.33 2.66
N PRO A 14 -2.89 -1.03 2.88
CA PRO A 14 -1.76 -1.90 2.57
C PRO A 14 -1.61 -3.03 3.59
N TYR A 15 -1.58 -4.27 3.11
CA TYR A 15 -1.27 -5.45 3.92
C TYR A 15 -0.63 -6.54 3.07
N GLY A 16 0.66 -6.77 3.28
CA GLY A 16 1.41 -7.77 2.52
C GLY A 16 2.92 -7.60 2.53
N LEU A 17 3.58 -8.36 1.65
CA LEU A 17 4.99 -8.21 1.29
C LEU A 17 5.13 -7.44 -0.02
N TYR A 18 5.88 -6.35 0.03
CA TYR A 18 6.13 -5.44 -1.10
C TYR A 18 7.61 -5.50 -1.49
N LYS A 19 7.88 -5.60 -2.80
CA LYS A 19 9.24 -5.68 -3.32
C LYS A 19 9.88 -4.29 -3.33
N ALA A 20 10.93 -4.11 -2.53
CA ALA A 20 11.79 -2.93 -2.55
C ALA A 20 12.96 -3.13 -3.54
N LYS A 21 13.75 -2.06 -3.77
CA LYS A 21 14.89 -2.08 -4.68
C LYS A 21 15.94 -3.14 -4.34
N ASP A 22 16.17 -3.36 -3.04
CA ASP A 22 17.25 -4.20 -2.49
C ASP A 22 16.74 -5.34 -1.59
N GLY A 23 15.42 -5.48 -1.44
CA GLY A 23 14.86 -6.37 -0.44
C GLY A 23 13.35 -6.50 -0.53
N TRP A 24 12.73 -6.73 0.62
CA TRP A 24 11.28 -6.83 0.79
C TRP A 24 10.87 -6.05 2.03
N VAL A 25 9.71 -5.42 1.98
CA VAL A 25 9.11 -4.70 3.11
C VAL A 25 7.79 -5.37 3.44
N ALA A 26 7.61 -5.74 4.71
CA ALA A 26 6.32 -6.19 5.22
C ALA A 26 5.54 -4.98 5.73
N ILE A 27 4.31 -4.81 5.25
CA ILE A 27 3.41 -3.73 5.66
C ILE A 27 2.12 -4.35 6.17
N GLY A 28 1.59 -3.82 7.27
CA GLY A 28 0.29 -4.21 7.83
C GLY A 28 -0.42 -3.01 8.45
N ALA A 29 -1.07 -2.19 7.62
CA ALA A 29 -1.87 -1.06 8.09
C ALA A 29 -3.35 -1.47 8.19
N ILE A 30 -3.64 -2.34 9.15
CA ILE A 30 -4.95 -2.99 9.28
C ILE A 30 -5.90 -2.10 10.09
N GLY A 31 -7.11 -1.92 9.55
CA GLY A 31 -8.20 -1.16 10.16
C GLY A 31 -8.12 0.36 9.95
N PRO A 32 -9.23 1.10 10.16
CA PRO A 32 -9.36 2.49 9.72
C PRO A 32 -8.31 3.44 10.28
N GLN A 33 -7.96 3.29 11.57
CA GLN A 33 -7.05 4.23 12.24
C GLN A 33 -5.60 4.05 11.80
N THR A 34 -5.15 2.81 11.66
CA THR A 34 -3.80 2.49 11.18
C THR A 34 -3.67 2.89 9.71
N TYR A 35 -4.69 2.58 8.90
CA TYR A 35 -4.77 3.00 7.51
C TYR A 35 -4.65 4.53 7.37
N ARG A 36 -5.42 5.30 8.14
CA ARG A 36 -5.38 6.77 8.08
C ARG A 36 -3.99 7.33 8.39
N ARG A 37 -3.29 6.75 9.37
CA ARG A 37 -1.90 7.14 9.68
C ARG A 37 -0.95 6.80 8.54
N PHE A 38 -1.13 5.61 7.94
CA PHE A 38 -0.33 5.18 6.80
C PHE A 38 -0.50 6.10 5.60
N ILE A 39 -1.74 6.43 5.20
CA ILE A 39 -2.01 7.28 4.05
C ILE A 39 -1.43 8.68 4.23
N LYS A 40 -1.47 9.24 5.45
CA LYS A 40 -0.79 10.49 5.76
C LYS A 40 0.72 10.41 5.54
N ALA A 41 1.37 9.35 6.01
CA ALA A 41 2.80 9.16 5.78
C ALA A 41 3.13 8.94 4.30
N LEU A 42 2.28 8.23 3.55
CA LEU A 42 2.44 8.06 2.11
C LEU A 42 2.25 9.39 1.37
N ALA A 43 1.31 10.23 1.81
CA ALA A 43 1.09 11.58 1.28
C ALA A 43 2.34 12.44 1.44
N ASP A 44 2.96 12.46 2.63
CA ASP A 44 4.20 13.19 2.86
C ASP A 44 5.35 12.73 1.93
N ALA A 45 5.36 11.43 1.59
CA ALA A 45 6.40 10.83 0.76
C ALA A 45 6.17 10.95 -0.76
N THR A 46 4.92 11.05 -1.20
CA THR A 46 4.54 10.95 -2.63
C THR A 46 3.80 12.17 -3.17
N GLY A 47 3.32 13.06 -2.29
CA GLY A 47 2.54 14.23 -2.66
C GLY A 47 1.07 13.96 -2.97
N ILE A 48 0.57 12.74 -2.74
CA ILE A 48 -0.87 12.45 -2.91
C ILE A 48 -1.70 13.18 -1.86
N ASN A 49 -2.95 13.50 -2.18
CA ASN A 49 -3.89 14.01 -1.19
C ASN A 49 -4.53 12.83 -0.42
N PRO A 50 -4.39 12.75 0.91
CA PRO A 50 -4.92 11.63 1.69
C PRO A 50 -6.45 11.51 1.63
N GLU A 51 -7.16 12.62 1.43
CA GLU A 51 -8.64 12.63 1.38
C GLU A 51 -9.18 12.00 0.10
N ASP A 52 -8.36 11.87 -0.96
CA ASP A 52 -8.75 11.20 -2.21
C ASP A 52 -8.79 9.67 -2.04
N PHE A 53 -8.16 9.14 -0.98
CA PHE A 53 -8.00 7.70 -0.72
C PHE A 53 -8.60 7.28 0.64
N PRO A 54 -9.92 7.45 0.86
CA PRO A 54 -10.56 7.08 2.13
C PRO A 54 -10.56 5.56 2.32
N TYR A 55 -10.62 5.13 3.59
CA TYR A 55 -10.52 3.72 3.96
C TYR A 55 -11.61 2.86 3.30
N GLU A 56 -12.84 3.35 3.29
CA GLU A 56 -14.02 2.62 2.84
C GLU A 56 -14.01 2.36 1.31
N GLU A 57 -13.32 3.21 0.54
CA GLU A 57 -13.22 3.07 -0.92
C GLU A 57 -11.95 2.34 -1.37
N CYS A 58 -10.93 2.27 -0.51
CA CYS A 58 -9.61 1.76 -0.87
C CYS A 58 -9.22 0.50 -0.09
N SER A 59 -9.82 0.22 1.06
CA SER A 59 -9.42 -0.86 1.97
C SER A 59 -10.64 -1.46 2.68
N GLY A 60 -10.43 -2.39 3.60
CA GLY A 60 -11.50 -2.99 4.40
C GLY A 60 -12.34 -4.07 3.72
N SER A 61 -12.35 -4.14 2.38
CA SER A 61 -13.09 -5.14 1.60
C SER A 61 -12.42 -5.48 0.26
N PRO A 62 -12.66 -6.67 -0.30
CA PRO A 62 -12.19 -7.01 -1.65
C PRO A 62 -12.71 -6.07 -2.75
N GLU A 63 -13.91 -5.51 -2.57
CA GLU A 63 -14.55 -4.59 -3.50
C GLU A 63 -13.81 -3.24 -3.51
N ALA A 64 -13.48 -2.71 -2.33
CA ALA A 64 -12.70 -1.48 -2.17
C ALA A 64 -11.29 -1.62 -2.79
N LEU A 65 -10.63 -2.77 -2.60
CA LEU A 65 -9.34 -3.04 -3.24
C LEU A 65 -9.41 -3.04 -4.78
N LYS A 66 -10.54 -3.49 -5.34
CA LYS A 66 -10.78 -3.55 -6.79
C LYS A 66 -11.34 -2.24 -7.36
N SER A 67 -11.65 -1.26 -6.52
CA SER A 67 -12.16 0.04 -6.96
C SER A 67 -11.07 0.80 -7.76
N PRO A 68 -11.44 1.79 -8.59
CA PRO A 68 -10.45 2.63 -9.27
C PRO A 68 -9.44 3.26 -8.31
N LYS A 69 -9.92 3.82 -7.18
CA LYS A 69 -9.06 4.42 -6.15
C LYS A 69 -8.20 3.39 -5.43
N GLY A 70 -8.77 2.22 -5.10
CA GLY A 70 -8.04 1.12 -4.47
C GLY A 70 -6.89 0.61 -5.34
N ARG A 71 -7.11 0.47 -6.65
CA ARG A 71 -6.05 0.08 -7.60
C ARG A 71 -4.99 1.17 -7.79
N GLU A 72 -5.41 2.43 -7.83
CA GLU A 72 -4.48 3.55 -7.97
C GLU A 72 -3.59 3.70 -6.74
N LEU A 73 -4.16 3.60 -5.54
CA LEU A 73 -3.39 3.58 -4.29
C LEU A 73 -2.37 2.45 -4.29
N ASP A 74 -2.78 1.24 -4.69
CA ASP A 74 -1.89 0.09 -4.76
C ASP A 74 -0.72 0.31 -5.72
N ARG A 75 -0.98 0.92 -6.88
CA ARG A 75 0.02 1.30 -7.89
C ARG A 75 1.02 2.29 -7.30
N ILE A 76 0.53 3.39 -6.72
CA ILE A 76 1.35 4.45 -6.10
C ILE A 76 2.27 3.86 -5.03
N LEU A 77 1.71 3.07 -4.12
CA LEU A 77 2.49 2.45 -3.05
C LEU A 77 3.54 1.47 -3.59
N THR A 78 3.15 0.63 -4.54
CA THR A 78 4.06 -0.38 -5.11
C THR A 78 5.22 0.29 -5.86
N GLU A 79 4.95 1.33 -6.64
CA GLU A 79 5.98 2.12 -7.33
C GLU A 79 6.91 2.84 -6.36
N TYR A 80 6.34 3.45 -5.31
CA TYR A 80 7.10 4.09 -4.26
C TYR A 80 8.05 3.10 -3.58
N ILE A 81 7.57 1.96 -3.09
CA ILE A 81 8.42 0.97 -2.42
C ILE A 81 9.49 0.43 -3.38
N ARG A 82 9.12 0.12 -4.63
CA ARG A 82 10.05 -0.46 -5.61
C ARG A 82 11.21 0.49 -5.97
N SER A 83 11.00 1.80 -5.85
CA SER A 83 12.04 2.80 -6.11
C SER A 83 12.95 3.09 -4.92
N HIS A 84 12.65 2.54 -3.73
CA HIS A 84 13.38 2.79 -2.49
C HIS A 84 14.06 1.52 -1.95
N THR A 85 15.07 1.70 -1.10
CA THR A 85 15.69 0.60 -0.34
C THR A 85 14.89 0.32 0.93
N HIS A 86 14.91 -0.94 1.39
CA HIS A 86 14.16 -1.36 2.57
C HIS A 86 14.69 -0.76 3.89
N GLY A 87 15.97 -0.36 3.92
CA GLY A 87 16.65 0.23 5.08
C GLY A 87 17.51 1.44 4.69
N LYS A 88 18.10 2.07 5.71
CA LYS A 88 19.14 3.09 5.51
C LYS A 88 20.46 2.37 5.22
N ASN A 89 21.11 2.72 4.11
CA ASN A 89 22.53 2.50 3.94
C ASN A 89 23.33 3.42 4.86
#